data_AF-A0AAD1RH77-F1
#
_entry.id   AF-A0AAD1RH77-F1
#
_cell.length_a   1.000
_cell.length_b   1.000
_cell.length_c   1.000
_cell.angle_alpha   90.00
_cell.angle_beta   90.00
_cell.angle_gamma   90.00
#
_symmetry.space_group_name_H-M   'P 1'
#
loop_
_entity.id
_entity.type
_entity.pdbx_description
1 polymer ?
#
loop_
_entity_poly.entity_id
_entity_poly.type
_entity_poly.pdbx_seq_one_letter_code
_entity_poly.pdbx_strand_id
1 'polypeptide(L)'
;MSVAQSETRVLRTDLEHTNTTVTSQEADLASLTTWVDDLDNRGRRLNLRVRGVREGDPAEHIPDILKRLFTQVLGGKQIPRLGIVRAHRVLGPMPPPEEQPRDIICCLENDQLKEDILRTAYLDTPYKPEGRYAQ
;
A
#
# COMPACT_ATOMS: atom_id res chain seq x y z
N MET A 1 19.23 27.93 52.52
CA MET A 1 18.43 26.80 51.98
C MET A 1 19.28 25.54 52.09
N SER A 2 18.68 24.41 52.48
CA SER A 2 19.40 23.13 52.69
C SER A 2 19.86 22.53 51.36
N VAL A 3 21.00 21.82 51.34
CA VAL A 3 21.57 21.15 50.15
C VAL A 3 20.55 20.22 49.48
N ALA A 4 19.73 19.52 50.27
CA ALA A 4 18.66 18.66 49.77
C ALA A 4 17.54 19.44 49.03
N GLN A 5 17.29 20.70 49.41
CA GLN A 5 16.31 21.55 48.72
C GLN A 5 16.85 22.07 47.38
N SER A 6 18.16 22.27 47.24
CA SER A 6 18.76 22.62 45.95
C SER A 6 18.78 21.44 44.97
N GLU A 7 19.12 20.24 45.44
CA GLU A 7 19.14 19.02 44.60
C GLU A 7 17.75 18.68 44.07
N THR A 8 16.73 18.71 44.93
CA THR A 8 15.34 18.47 44.52
C THR A 8 14.81 19.52 43.54
N ARG A 9 15.30 20.76 43.59
CA ARG A 9 14.95 21.79 42.62
C ARG A 9 15.57 21.50 41.25
N VAL A 10 16.84 21.11 41.21
CA VAL A 10 17.55 20.77 39.95
C VAL A 10 16.90 19.55 39.29
N LEU A 11 16.62 18.49 40.05
CA LEU A 11 15.96 17.29 39.51
C LEU A 11 14.56 17.59 38.96
N ARG A 12 13.82 18.53 39.57
CA ARG A 12 12.51 18.96 39.06
C ARG A 12 12.63 19.72 37.74
N THR A 13 13.59 20.65 37.64
CA THR A 13 13.80 21.39 36.40
C THR A 13 14.26 20.48 35.26
N ASP A 14 15.09 19.48 35.57
CA ASP A 14 15.55 18.49 34.59
C ASP A 14 14.41 17.58 34.15
N LEU A 15 13.53 17.18 35.08
CA LEU A 15 12.33 16.41 34.77
C LEU A 15 11.34 17.21 33.90
N GLU A 16 11.13 18.49 34.18
CA GLU A 16 10.30 19.37 33.35
C GLU A 16 10.90 19.53 31.96
N HIS A 17 12.21 19.76 31.86
CA HIS A 17 12.89 19.90 30.58
C HIS A 17 12.79 18.62 29.76
N THR A 18 13.09 17.46 30.34
CA THR A 18 12.97 16.16 29.67
C THR A 18 11.54 15.90 29.20
N ASN A 19 10.52 16.17 30.03
CA ASN A 19 9.12 16.04 29.61
C ASN A 19 8.79 16.94 28.42
N THR A 20 9.26 18.19 28.40
CA THR A 20 9.03 19.09 27.25
C THR A 20 9.75 18.63 25.99
N THR A 21 10.94 18.05 26.12
CA THR A 21 11.66 17.46 24.98
C THR A 21 10.94 16.23 24.45
N VAL A 22 10.46 15.35 25.33
CA VAL A 22 9.70 14.15 24.93
C VAL A 22 8.42 14.54 24.19
N THR A 23 7.64 15.48 24.69
CA THR A 23 6.41 15.90 24.00
C THR A 23 6.69 16.55 22.65
N SER A 24 7.76 17.33 22.53
CA SER A 24 8.20 17.87 21.23
C SER A 24 8.60 16.76 20.27
N GLN A 25 9.35 15.76 20.73
CA GLN A 25 9.78 14.62 19.92
C GLN A 25 8.59 13.76 19.48
N GLU A 26 7.60 13.56 20.34
CA GLU A 26 6.36 12.86 20.00
C GLU A 26 5.60 13.57 18.87
N ALA A 27 5.53 14.91 18.94
CA ALA A 27 4.91 15.72 17.88
C ALA A 27 5.68 15.64 16.55
N ASP A 28 7.02 15.67 16.61
CA ASP A 28 7.87 15.51 15.43
C ASP A 28 7.72 14.12 14.81
N LEU A 29 7.71 13.06 15.64
CA LEU A 29 7.50 11.68 15.19
C LEU A 29 6.14 11.54 14.52
N ALA A 30 5.07 12.06 15.11
CA ALA A 30 3.73 12.03 14.52
C ALA A 30 3.66 12.76 13.15
N SER A 31 4.37 13.88 13.05
CA SER A 31 4.47 14.66 11.81
C SER A 31 5.24 13.89 10.74
N LEU A 32 6.37 13.28 11.10
CA LEU A 32 7.17 12.45 10.21
C LEU A 32 6.42 11.21 9.74
N THR A 33 5.70 10.53 10.63
CA THR A 33 4.90 9.34 10.24
C THR A 33 3.80 9.72 9.25
N THR A 34 3.13 10.86 9.46
CA THR A 34 2.10 11.36 8.54
C THR A 34 2.69 11.67 7.18
N TRP A 35 3.87 12.29 7.16
CA TRP A 35 4.56 12.65 5.91
C TRP A 35 5.05 11.41 5.14
N VAL A 36 5.58 10.41 5.85
CA VAL A 36 5.97 9.13 5.25
C VAL A 36 4.76 8.41 4.65
N ASP A 37 3.62 8.39 5.35
CA ASP A 37 2.38 7.80 4.83
C ASP A 37 1.89 8.52 3.56
N ASP A 38 1.86 9.86 3.56
CA ASP A 38 1.50 10.64 2.36
C ASP A 38 2.44 10.35 1.17
N LEU A 39 3.75 10.29 1.41
CA LEU A 39 4.72 9.96 0.36
C LEU A 39 4.54 8.54 -0.18
N ASP A 40 4.32 7.56 0.69
CA ASP A 40 4.11 6.17 0.29
C ASP A 40 2.79 6.03 -0.48
N ASN A 41 1.73 6.70 -0.04
CA ASN A 41 0.44 6.75 -0.75
C ASN A 41 0.57 7.41 -2.13
N ARG A 42 1.31 8.52 -2.25
CA ARG A 42 1.58 9.16 -3.55
C ARG A 42 2.42 8.27 -4.46
N GLY A 43 3.44 7.62 -3.92
CA GLY A 43 4.29 6.68 -4.66
C GLY A 43 3.53 5.42 -5.10
N ARG A 44 2.51 5.02 -4.34
CA ARG A 44 1.66 3.85 -4.64
C ARG A 44 0.39 4.17 -5.41
N ARG A 45 0.09 5.44 -5.68
CA ARG A 45 -1.16 5.88 -6.33
C ARG A 45 -1.42 5.17 -7.66
N LEU A 46 -0.36 4.87 -8.42
CA LEU A 46 -0.44 4.20 -9.71
C LEU A 46 -0.36 2.68 -9.61
N ASN A 47 -0.27 2.12 -8.41
CA ASN A 47 -0.22 0.68 -8.21
C ASN A 47 -1.62 0.08 -8.20
N LEU A 48 -1.75 -1.08 -8.83
CA LEU A 48 -2.89 -1.97 -8.71
C LEU A 48 -2.46 -3.29 -8.11
N ARG A 49 -3.35 -3.87 -7.29
CA ARG A 49 -3.20 -5.20 -6.73
C ARG A 49 -4.26 -6.12 -7.33
N VAL A 50 -3.82 -7.10 -8.10
CA VAL A 50 -4.69 -8.07 -8.77
C VAL A 50 -4.61 -9.39 -8.00
N ARG A 51 -5.76 -9.89 -7.57
CA ARG A 51 -5.89 -11.12 -6.77
C ARG A 51 -6.45 -12.28 -7.60
N GLY A 52 -6.16 -13.52 -7.18
CA GLY A 52 -6.79 -14.72 -7.74
C GLY A 52 -6.29 -15.14 -9.13
N VAL A 53 -5.24 -14.50 -9.65
CA VAL A 53 -4.57 -14.97 -10.87
C VAL A 53 -3.80 -16.24 -10.53
N ARG A 54 -4.13 -17.38 -11.14
CA ARG A 54 -3.45 -18.66 -10.88
C ARG A 54 -1.93 -18.51 -11.02
N GLU A 55 -1.18 -19.17 -10.16
CA GLU A 55 0.27 -19.30 -10.34
C GLU A 55 0.50 -20.13 -11.61
N GLY A 56 1.21 -19.55 -12.58
CA GLY A 56 1.52 -20.18 -13.87
C GLY A 56 2.95 -20.74 -13.88
N ASP A 57 3.42 -21.07 -15.08
CA ASP A 57 4.83 -21.38 -15.30
C ASP A 57 5.71 -20.19 -14.86
N PRO A 58 6.83 -20.41 -14.15
CA PRO A 58 7.80 -19.36 -13.84
C PRO A 58 8.24 -18.52 -15.06
N ALA A 59 8.18 -19.09 -16.27
CA ALA A 59 8.49 -18.40 -17.53
C ALA A 59 7.35 -17.48 -18.02
N GLU A 60 6.16 -17.52 -17.42
CA GLU A 60 5.04 -16.69 -17.86
C GLU A 60 5.27 -15.21 -17.52
N HIS A 61 5.29 -14.37 -18.55
CA HIS A 61 5.53 -12.95 -18.41
C HIS A 61 4.28 -12.24 -17.85
N ILE A 62 4.36 -11.85 -16.57
CA ILE A 62 3.26 -11.22 -15.80
C ILE A 62 2.61 -10.03 -16.55
N PRO A 63 3.37 -9.10 -17.16
CA PRO A 63 2.76 -8.00 -17.92
C PRO A 63 1.81 -8.47 -19.02
N ASP A 64 2.06 -9.61 -19.66
CA ASP A 64 1.20 -10.11 -20.74
C ASP A 64 -0.09 -10.74 -20.18
N ILE A 65 -0.02 -11.39 -19.02
CA ILE A 65 -1.21 -11.82 -18.27
C ILE A 65 -2.11 -10.63 -17.95
N LEU A 66 -1.51 -9.57 -17.40
CA LEU A 66 -2.22 -8.35 -17.02
C LEU A 66 -2.80 -7.63 -18.24
N LYS A 67 -2.07 -7.59 -19.37
CA LYS A 67 -2.60 -7.03 -20.61
C LYS A 67 -3.87 -7.73 -21.07
N ARG A 68 -3.87 -9.07 -21.07
CA ARG A 68 -5.06 -9.87 -21.42
C ARG A 68 -6.21 -9.58 -20.46
N LEU A 69 -5.93 -9.60 -19.16
CA LEU A 69 -6.92 -9.37 -18.11
C LEU A 69 -7.56 -7.97 -18.22
N PHE A 70 -6.75 -6.92 -18.29
CA PHE A 70 -7.26 -5.55 -18.37
C PHE A 70 -7.96 -5.27 -19.69
N THR A 71 -7.53 -5.87 -20.80
CA THR A 71 -8.26 -5.77 -22.07
C THR A 71 -9.65 -6.41 -21.96
N GLN A 72 -9.77 -7.55 -21.26
CA GLN A 72 -11.05 -8.19 -21.02
C GLN A 72 -11.96 -7.32 -20.14
N VAL A 73 -11.43 -6.78 -19.03
CA VAL A 73 -12.18 -5.88 -18.13
C VAL A 73 -12.69 -4.65 -18.88
N LEU A 74 -11.88 -4.07 -19.76
CA LEU A 74 -12.22 -2.86 -20.52
C LEU A 74 -13.08 -3.13 -21.78
N GLY A 75 -13.77 -4.28 -21.83
CA GLY A 75 -14.73 -4.60 -22.88
C GLY A 75 -14.10 -5.04 -24.20
N GLY A 76 -12.90 -5.62 -24.17
CA GLY A 76 -12.28 -6.30 -25.31
C GLY A 76 -11.72 -5.38 -26.41
N LYS A 77 -11.86 -4.05 -26.28
CA LYS A 77 -11.15 -3.12 -27.17
C LYS A 77 -9.67 -3.19 -26.84
N GLN A 78 -8.85 -3.61 -27.81
CA GLN A 78 -7.40 -3.56 -27.69
C GLN A 78 -6.98 -2.13 -27.36
N ILE A 79 -6.49 -1.93 -26.13
CA ILE A 79 -5.81 -0.70 -25.78
C ILE A 79 -4.37 -0.87 -26.28
N PRO A 80 -3.96 -0.12 -27.33
CA PRO A 80 -2.70 -0.39 -28.03
C PRO A 80 -1.46 -0.24 -27.13
N ARG A 81 -1.59 0.43 -25.97
CA ARG A 81 -0.60 0.45 -24.90
C ARG A 81 -1.27 0.49 -23.53
N LEU A 82 -1.42 -0.67 -22.89
CA LEU A 82 -1.50 -0.71 -21.43
C LEU A 82 -0.11 -0.36 -20.90
N GLY A 83 0.09 0.91 -20.55
CA GLY A 83 1.35 1.43 -20.01
C GLY A 83 1.63 0.83 -18.64
N ILE A 84 2.11 -0.41 -18.60
CA ILE A 84 2.54 -1.11 -17.38
C ILE A 84 4.03 -0.85 -17.22
N VAL A 85 4.40 -0.12 -16.18
CA VAL A 85 5.80 0.25 -15.88
C VAL A 85 6.51 -0.91 -15.18
N ARG A 86 5.82 -1.55 -14.22
CA ARG A 86 6.32 -2.72 -13.48
C ARG A 86 5.18 -3.66 -13.14
N ALA A 87 5.44 -4.95 -13.12
CA ALA A 87 4.51 -5.95 -12.63
C ALA A 87 5.26 -7.15 -12.07
N HIS A 88 4.88 -7.58 -10.86
CA HIS A 88 5.50 -8.72 -10.18
C HIS A 88 4.50 -9.35 -9.20
N ARG A 89 4.72 -10.63 -8.85
CA ARG A 89 4.03 -11.27 -7.72
C ARG A 89 4.55 -10.69 -6.42
N VAL A 90 3.71 -10.65 -5.38
CA VAL A 90 4.14 -10.33 -4.02
C VAL A 90 5.28 -11.27 -3.59
N LEU A 91 6.27 -10.72 -2.87
CA LEU A 91 7.38 -11.50 -2.34
C LEU A 91 6.88 -12.57 -1.37
N GLY A 92 7.35 -13.80 -1.58
CA GLY A 92 6.99 -14.95 -0.75
C GLY A 92 7.18 -16.27 -1.51
N PRO A 93 7.22 -17.40 -0.78
CA PRO A 93 7.26 -18.73 -1.39
C PRO A 93 6.01 -18.94 -2.25
N MET A 94 6.15 -19.75 -3.30
CA MET A 94 5.01 -20.16 -4.11
C MET A 94 4.07 -21.02 -3.26
N PRO A 95 2.79 -20.65 -3.13
CA PRO A 95 1.84 -21.40 -2.34
C PRO A 95 1.50 -22.75 -3.01
N PRO A 96 1.06 -23.75 -2.24
CA PRO A 96 0.50 -24.99 -2.77
C PRO A 96 -0.70 -24.71 -3.71
N PRO A 97 -1.02 -25.61 -4.67
CA PRO A 97 -2.15 -25.42 -5.58
C PRO A 97 -3.52 -25.29 -4.90
N GLU A 98 -3.65 -25.77 -3.66
CA GLU A 98 -4.87 -25.75 -2.85
C GLU A 98 -5.06 -24.42 -2.10
N GLU A 99 -4.01 -23.60 -2.01
CA GLU A 99 -4.02 -22.31 -1.34
C GLU A 99 -4.22 -21.15 -2.34
N GLN A 100 -4.46 -19.94 -1.80
CA GLN A 100 -4.62 -18.77 -2.65
C GLN A 100 -3.31 -18.41 -3.36
N PRO A 101 -3.34 -18.13 -4.69
CA PRO A 101 -2.16 -17.71 -5.42
C PRO A 101 -1.68 -16.34 -4.92
N ARG A 102 -0.38 -16.04 -5.07
CA ARG A 102 0.16 -14.74 -4.66
C ARG A 102 -0.45 -13.65 -5.52
N ASP A 103 -0.77 -12.53 -4.88
CA ASP A 103 -1.26 -11.37 -5.60
C ASP A 103 -0.19 -10.82 -6.55
N ILE A 104 -0.65 -10.17 -7.62
CA ILE A 104 0.21 -9.42 -8.54
C ILE A 104 0.10 -7.94 -8.18
N ILE A 105 1.24 -7.29 -7.97
CA ILE A 105 1.34 -5.84 -7.87
C ILE A 105 1.86 -5.32 -9.20
N CYS A 106 1.11 -4.43 -9.84
CA CYS A 106 1.56 -3.71 -11.02
C CYS A 106 1.46 -2.21 -10.83
N CYS A 107 2.26 -1.45 -11.58
CA CYS A 107 2.25 -0.01 -11.61
C CYS A 107 1.94 0.44 -13.03
N LEU A 108 0.94 1.29 -13.16
CA LEU A 108 0.55 1.88 -14.42
C LEU A 108 1.29 3.20 -14.65
N GLU A 109 1.39 3.60 -15.90
CA GLU A 109 1.97 4.87 -16.33
C GLU A 109 0.98 6.03 -16.16
N ASN A 110 -0.33 5.73 -16.25
CA ASN A 110 -1.40 6.73 -16.24
C ASN A 110 -2.44 6.41 -15.16
N ASP A 111 -2.75 7.42 -14.34
CA ASP A 111 -3.78 7.34 -13.29
C ASP A 111 -5.18 7.17 -13.87
N GLN A 112 -5.47 7.80 -15.01
CA GLN A 112 -6.77 7.66 -15.67
C GLN A 112 -7.05 6.20 -16.06
N LEU A 113 -6.03 5.51 -16.60
CA LEU A 113 -6.13 4.10 -16.96
C LEU A 113 -6.42 3.23 -15.73
N LYS A 114 -5.79 3.55 -14.59
CA LYS A 114 -6.02 2.87 -13.31
C LYS A 114 -7.48 2.99 -12.88
N GLU A 115 -8.00 4.22 -12.88
CA GLU A 115 -9.37 4.53 -12.47
C GLU A 115 -10.39 3.89 -13.43
N ASP A 116 -10.12 3.88 -14.73
CA ASP A 116 -11.00 3.24 -15.71
C ASP A 116 -11.07 1.72 -15.50
N ILE A 117 -9.92 1.07 -15.26
CA ILE A 117 -9.87 -0.36 -14.92
C ILE A 117 -10.66 -0.64 -13.63
N LEU A 118 -10.41 0.12 -12.57
CA LEU A 118 -11.07 -0.08 -11.27
C LEU A 118 -12.58 0.14 -11.36
N ARG A 119 -12.99 1.22 -12.02
CA ARG A 119 -14.41 1.54 -12.22
C ARG A 119 -15.11 0.46 -13.01
N THR A 120 -14.50 -0.02 -14.09
CA THR A 120 -15.11 -1.04 -14.95
C THR A 120 -15.18 -2.38 -14.23
N ALA A 121 -14.10 -2.78 -13.54
CA ALA A 121 -14.08 -3.97 -12.70
C ALA A 121 -15.14 -3.91 -11.60
N TYR A 122 -15.30 -2.74 -10.95
CA TYR A 122 -16.31 -2.54 -9.91
C TYR A 122 -17.74 -2.70 -10.44
N LEU A 123 -18.01 -2.19 -11.66
CA LEU A 123 -19.33 -2.29 -12.30
C LEU A 123 -19.62 -3.70 -12.85
N ASP A 124 -18.61 -4.42 -13.32
CA ASP A 124 -18.73 -5.77 -13.87
C ASP A 124 -18.83 -6.84 -12.76
N THR A 125 -18.36 -6.54 -11.55
CA THR A 125 -18.46 -7.46 -10.42
C THR A 125 -19.92 -7.53 -9.92
N PRO A 126 -20.59 -8.70 -9.95
CA PRO A 126 -21.88 -8.83 -9.29
C PRO A 126 -21.69 -8.61 -7.80
N TYR A 127 -22.30 -7.55 -7.26
CA TYR A 127 -22.31 -7.20 -5.84
C TYR A 127 -22.68 -8.43 -4.99
N LYS A 128 -21.71 -8.97 -4.23
CA LYS A 128 -21.92 -9.97 -3.18
C LYS A 128 -21.55 -9.35 -1.84
N PRO A 129 -22.50 -8.75 -1.10
CA PRO A 129 -22.23 -8.20 0.22
C PRO A 129 -22.20 -9.32 1.26
N GLU A 130 -21.15 -10.12 1.25
CA GLU A 130 -20.85 -11.02 2.37
C GLU A 130 -19.36 -10.94 2.70
N GLY A 131 -19.02 -10.11 3.68
CA GLY A 131 -17.65 -10.02 4.16
C GLY A 131 -17.42 -8.74 4.95
N ARG A 132 -17.40 -8.88 6.27
CA ARG A 132 -17.16 -7.83 7.26
C ARG A 132 -15.90 -7.04 6.93
N TYR A 133 -16.02 -5.71 6.85
CA TYR A 133 -14.85 -4.83 6.97
C TYR A 133 -14.25 -5.10 8.37
N ALA A 134 -13.07 -5.71 8.40
CA ALA A 134 -12.28 -5.76 9.63
C ALA A 134 -11.95 -4.31 10.00
N GLN A 135 -12.30 -3.94 11.22
CA GLN A 135 -11.97 -2.67 11.86
C GLN A 135 -10.46 -2.54 12.08
#